data_AF-W5TK77-F1
#
_entry.id   AF-W5TK77-F1
#
_cell.length_a   1.000
_cell.length_b   1.000
_cell.length_c   1.000
_cell.angle_alpha   90.00
_cell.angle_beta   90.00
_cell.angle_gamma   90.00
#
_symmetry.space_group_name_H-M   'P 1'
#
loop_
_entity.id
_entity.type
_entity.pdbx_description
1 polymer ?
#
loop_
_entity_poly.entity_id
_entity_poly.type
_entity_poly.pdbx_seq_one_letter_code
_entity_poly.pdbx_strand_id
1 'polypeptide(L)'
;MRLKFLGKGGSGAGGCPTLYATDRGSYLVQGWVTPEHGKVEIPHLLLGFAEPDTYVGARLTDTGRGTFTLTGHAVTEPGVVGQLTLADDETAIEVPKRERKFYGVTPGR
;
A
#
# COMPACT_ATOMS: atom_id res chain seq x y z
N MET A 1 -1.94 6.31 15.47
CA MET A 1 -2.38 6.48 14.08
C MET A 1 -3.76 5.88 13.96
N ARG A 2 -4.70 6.55 13.30
CA ARG A 2 -6.03 5.99 13.01
C ARG A 2 -6.06 5.51 11.58
N LEU A 3 -6.58 4.29 11.37
CA LEU A 3 -6.66 3.66 10.06
C LEU A 3 -8.11 3.71 9.55
N LYS A 4 -8.28 4.13 8.29
CA LYS A 4 -9.53 4.04 7.55
C LYS A 4 -9.35 2.97 6.48
N PHE A 5 -10.08 1.87 6.58
CA PHE A 5 -10.10 0.81 5.58
C PHE A 5 -10.60 1.35 4.23
N LEU A 6 -9.88 1.05 3.15
CA LEU A 6 -10.27 1.44 1.79
C LEU A 6 -10.66 0.24 0.93
N GLY A 7 -9.94 -0.87 1.07
CA GLY A 7 -10.24 -2.10 0.34
C GLY A 7 -9.17 -3.16 0.49
N LYS A 8 -9.50 -4.38 0.10
CA LYS A 8 -8.62 -5.54 0.15
C LYS A 8 -8.64 -6.32 -1.15
N GLY A 9 -7.54 -6.99 -1.46
CA GLY A 9 -7.29 -7.60 -2.78
C GLY A 9 -6.74 -9.03 -2.74
N GLY A 10 -7.24 -9.89 -1.86
CA GLY A 10 -6.88 -11.31 -1.83
C GLY A 10 -7.99 -12.21 -2.38
N SER A 11 -7.61 -13.26 -3.11
CA SER A 11 -8.51 -14.31 -3.60
C SER A 11 -7.95 -15.68 -3.23
N GLY A 12 -8.12 -16.10 -1.98
CA GLY A 12 -7.69 -17.42 -1.50
C GLY A 12 -7.15 -17.41 -0.06
N ALA A 13 -6.94 -18.60 0.51
CA ALA A 13 -6.59 -18.87 1.91
C ALA A 13 -5.24 -18.33 2.42
N GLY A 14 -4.52 -17.52 1.63
CA GLY A 14 -3.14 -17.07 1.89
C GLY A 14 -3.01 -15.54 2.02
N GLY A 15 -3.82 -14.94 2.90
CA GLY A 15 -3.76 -13.50 3.17
C GLY A 15 -4.60 -12.64 2.22
N CYS A 16 -4.89 -11.43 2.66
CA CYS A 16 -5.64 -10.42 1.91
C CYS A 16 -4.90 -9.09 2.00
N PRO A 17 -4.02 -8.77 1.03
CA PRO A 17 -3.40 -7.46 0.92
C PRO A 17 -4.46 -6.37 1.03
N THR A 18 -4.21 -5.35 1.85
CA THR A 18 -5.20 -4.36 2.25
C THR A 18 -4.62 -2.96 2.21
N LEU A 19 -5.42 -2.00 1.77
CA LEU A 19 -5.06 -0.59 1.74
C LEU A 19 -5.88 0.20 2.75
N TYR A 20 -5.18 1.03 3.53
CA TYR A 20 -5.78 1.94 4.51
C TYR A 20 -5.30 3.36 4.29
N ALA A 21 -6.19 4.34 4.41
CA ALA A 21 -5.79 5.74 4.61
C ALA A 21 -5.49 5.97 6.09
N THR A 22 -4.48 6.79 6.37
CA THR A 22 -4.17 7.23 7.74
C THR A 22 -4.66 8.66 7.98
N ASP A 23 -4.79 9.03 9.25
CA ASP A 23 -5.03 10.41 9.67
C ASP A 23 -3.80 11.33 9.57
N ARG A 24 -2.69 10.86 8.98
CA ARG A 24 -1.43 11.59 8.84
C ARG A 24 -1.09 11.96 7.39
N GLY A 25 -2.02 11.77 6.45
CA GLY A 25 -1.75 12.03 5.03
C GLY A 25 -0.84 10.98 4.40
N SER A 26 -0.91 9.74 4.88
CA SER A 26 -0.21 8.57 4.33
C SER A 26 -1.19 7.45 4.01
N TYR A 27 -0.70 6.45 3.28
CA TYR A 27 -1.32 5.15 3.16
C TYR A 27 -0.55 4.14 3.99
N LEU A 28 -1.28 3.25 4.66
CA LEU A 28 -0.75 2.00 5.17
C LEU A 28 -1.10 0.90 4.17
N VAL A 29 -0.06 0.24 3.65
CA VAL A 29 -0.14 -0.80 2.64
C VAL A 29 0.22 -2.12 3.31
N GLN A 30 -0.76 -2.98 3.49
CA GLN A 30 -0.56 -4.37 3.89
C GLN A 30 -0.39 -5.23 2.64
N GLY A 31 0.67 -6.04 2.62
CA GLY A 31 1.00 -6.93 1.51
C GLY A 31 1.86 -8.09 1.97
N TRP A 32 2.26 -8.94 1.02
CA TRP A 32 3.08 -10.11 1.31
C TRP A 32 4.51 -9.69 1.66
N VAL A 33 5.09 -10.41 2.62
CA VAL A 33 6.48 -10.24 3.05
C VAL A 33 7.42 -10.53 1.88
N THR A 34 8.45 -9.70 1.74
CA THR A 34 9.58 -9.95 0.84
C THR A 34 10.85 -10.19 1.67
N PRO A 35 11.93 -10.73 1.08
CA PRO A 35 13.22 -10.84 1.78
C PRO A 35 13.82 -9.50 2.23
N GLU A 36 13.34 -8.37 1.69
CA GLU A 36 13.82 -7.03 2.01
C GLU A 36 12.91 -6.37 3.06
N HIS A 37 13.51 -5.93 4.17
CA HIS A 37 12.75 -5.26 5.24
C HIS A 37 12.18 -3.91 4.76
N GLY A 38 10.93 -3.62 5.16
CA GLY A 38 10.23 -2.41 4.72
C GLY A 38 9.77 -2.46 3.26
N LYS A 39 9.78 -3.64 2.64
CA LYS A 39 9.25 -3.86 1.29
C LYS A 39 8.18 -4.93 1.31
N VAL A 40 7.08 -4.63 0.63
CA VAL A 40 5.95 -5.52 0.47
C VAL A 40 5.70 -5.80 -1.00
N GLU A 41 5.01 -6.89 -1.26
CA GLU A 41 4.40 -7.17 -2.55
C GLU A 41 2.87 -7.07 -2.47
N ILE A 42 2.26 -6.43 -3.46
CA ILE A 42 0.80 -6.24 -3.53
C ILE A 42 0.26 -6.58 -4.91
N PRO A 43 -0.99 -7.04 -5.04
CA PRO A 43 -1.63 -7.21 -6.33
C PRO A 43 -1.96 -5.85 -6.96
N HIS A 44 -1.93 -5.78 -8.30
CA HIS A 44 -2.22 -4.54 -9.03
C HIS A 44 -3.54 -3.90 -8.63
N LEU A 45 -4.57 -4.73 -8.41
CA LEU A 45 -5.92 -4.29 -8.06
C LEU A 45 -5.96 -3.44 -6.79
N LEU A 46 -5.01 -3.63 -5.87
CA LEU A 46 -5.00 -2.94 -4.58
C LEU A 46 -4.88 -1.42 -4.75
N LEU A 47 -4.19 -0.98 -5.80
CA LEU A 47 -4.04 0.44 -6.15
C LEU A 47 -5.37 1.10 -6.52
N GLY A 48 -6.36 0.31 -6.98
CA GLY A 48 -7.69 0.80 -7.31
C GLY A 48 -8.51 1.28 -6.11
N PHE A 49 -8.08 0.96 -4.88
CA PHE A 49 -8.73 1.42 -3.64
C PHE A 49 -8.15 2.73 -3.11
N ALA A 50 -7.15 3.32 -3.75
CA ALA A 50 -6.66 4.63 -3.36
C ALA A 50 -7.79 5.67 -3.40
N GLU A 51 -7.70 6.69 -2.54
CA GLU A 51 -8.71 7.75 -2.51
C GLU A 51 -8.68 8.54 -3.84
N PRO A 52 -9.83 9.08 -4.31
CA PRO A 52 -9.89 9.85 -5.54
C PRO A 52 -8.84 10.96 -5.62
N ASP A 53 -8.30 11.19 -6.82
CA ASP A 53 -7.25 12.19 -7.10
C ASP A 53 -5.94 12.03 -6.29
N THR A 54 -5.71 10.86 -5.70
CA THR A 54 -4.47 10.55 -5.00
C THR A 54 -3.85 9.24 -5.49
N TYR A 55 -2.61 8.99 -5.08
CA TYR A 55 -1.89 7.77 -5.40
C TYR A 55 -0.92 7.37 -4.28
N VAL A 56 -0.53 6.09 -4.30
CA VAL A 56 0.51 5.53 -3.43
C VAL A 56 1.85 6.18 -3.78
N GLY A 57 2.36 7.02 -2.89
CA GLY A 57 3.56 7.85 -3.09
C GLY A 57 4.88 7.10 -2.95
N ALA A 58 4.95 5.85 -3.41
CA ALA A 58 6.13 5.01 -3.43
C ALA A 58 6.41 4.51 -4.86
N ARG A 59 7.66 4.15 -5.15
CA ARG A 59 7.99 3.54 -6.45
C ARG A 59 7.38 2.13 -6.50
N LEU A 60 6.56 1.89 -7.52
CA LEU A 60 6.02 0.58 -7.84
C LEU A 60 6.96 -0.10 -8.84
N THR A 61 7.41 -1.30 -8.52
CA THR A 61 8.22 -2.14 -9.41
C THR A 61 7.39 -3.35 -9.81
N ASP A 62 7.01 -3.40 -11.10
CA ASP A 62 6.25 -4.53 -11.65
C ASP A 62 7.08 -5.81 -11.54
N THR A 63 6.45 -6.87 -11.03
CA THR A 63 7.08 -8.18 -10.86
C THR A 63 6.90 -9.07 -12.10
N GLY A 64 6.04 -8.68 -13.04
CA GLY A 64 5.65 -9.46 -14.21
C GLY A 64 4.59 -10.54 -13.93
N ARG A 65 4.07 -10.64 -12.70
CA ARG A 65 3.06 -11.66 -12.30
C ARG A 65 1.75 -11.08 -11.80
N GLY A 66 1.41 -9.85 -12.20
CA GLY A 66 0.19 -9.17 -11.75
C GLY A 66 0.30 -8.59 -10.34
N THR A 67 1.53 -8.38 -9.85
CA THR A 67 1.82 -7.72 -8.57
C THR A 67 2.87 -6.62 -8.72
N PHE A 68 2.98 -5.76 -7.72
CA PHE A 68 4.03 -4.77 -7.57
C PHE A 68 4.79 -5.00 -6.28
N THR A 69 6.10 -4.78 -6.30
CA THR A 69 6.85 -4.52 -5.06
C THR A 69 7.02 -3.03 -4.85
N LEU A 70 6.98 -2.62 -3.57
CA LEU A 70 7.16 -1.24 -3.14
C LEU A 70 7.72 -1.18 -1.73
N THR A 71 8.49 -0.14 -1.46
CA THR A 71 9.19 0.09 -0.19
C THR A 71 8.60 1.30 0.54
N GLY A 72 8.54 1.21 1.86
CA GLY A 72 8.05 2.27 2.74
C GLY A 72 8.62 2.12 4.15
N HIS A 73 8.05 2.87 5.09
CA HIS A 73 8.40 2.74 6.51
C HIS A 73 7.72 1.49 7.08
N ALA A 74 8.49 0.51 7.56
CA ALA A 74 7.92 -0.69 8.17
C ALA A 74 7.08 -0.32 9.40
N VAL A 75 5.84 -0.79 9.43
CA VAL A 75 4.93 -0.57 10.57
C VAL A 75 5.20 -1.64 11.62
N THR A 76 5.80 -1.23 12.74
CA THR A 76 6.16 -2.14 13.84
C THR A 76 5.55 -1.71 15.17
N GLU A 77 4.91 -0.53 15.20
CA GLU A 77 4.29 0.03 16.39
C GLU A 77 3.12 -0.85 16.84
N PRO A 78 3.16 -1.41 18.08
CA PRO A 78 2.15 -2.37 18.54
C PRO A 78 0.71 -1.84 18.44
N GLY A 79 0.51 -0.55 18.69
CA GLY A 79 -0.81 0.09 18.61
C GLY A 79 -1.36 0.23 17.18
N VAL A 80 -0.51 0.16 16.15
CA VAL A 80 -0.95 0.15 14.73
C VAL A 80 -1.09 -1.28 14.26
N VAL A 81 -0.11 -2.14 14.54
CA VAL A 81 -0.14 -3.58 14.21
C VAL A 81 -1.39 -4.24 14.81
N GLY A 82 -1.76 -3.91 16.05
CA GLY A 82 -2.96 -4.44 16.70
C GLY A 82 -4.29 -4.02 16.06
N GLN A 83 -4.29 -3.08 15.11
CA GLN A 83 -5.48 -2.71 14.31
C GLN A 83 -5.58 -3.52 13.02
N LEU A 84 -4.53 -4.25 12.63
CA LEU A 84 -4.44 -5.01 11.39
C LEU A 84 -4.82 -6.47 11.62
N THR A 85 -5.22 -7.15 10.54
CA THR A 85 -5.32 -8.62 10.51
C THR A 85 -4.23 -9.11 9.57
N LEU A 86 -3.08 -9.51 10.13
CA LEU A 86 -1.93 -9.98 9.37
C LEU A 86 -1.87 -11.51 9.41
N ALA A 87 -1.72 -12.13 8.24
CA ALA A 87 -1.27 -13.51 8.15
C ALA A 87 0.26 -13.61 8.40
N ASP A 88 0.76 -14.82 8.65
CA ASP A 88 2.19 -15.06 8.93
C ASP A 88 3.11 -14.60 7.78
N ASP A 89 2.60 -14.59 6.55
CA ASP A 89 3.28 -14.17 5.34
C ASP A 89 2.96 -12.72 4.91
N GLU A 90 2.32 -11.93 5.79
CA GLU A 90 1.98 -10.55 5.53
C GLU A 90 2.70 -9.57 6.46
N THR A 91 2.94 -8.37 5.95
CA THR A 91 3.44 -7.24 6.72
C THR A 91 2.85 -5.95 6.19
N ALA A 92 3.14 -4.84 6.86
CA ALA A 92 2.62 -3.53 6.51
C ALA A 92 3.72 -2.47 6.46
N ILE A 93 3.60 -1.59 5.48
CA ILE A 93 4.43 -0.39 5.35
C ILE A 93 3.57 0.86 5.30
N GLU A 94 4.10 1.97 5.78
CA GLU A 94 3.55 3.30 5.61
C GLU A 94 4.27 4.00 4.46
N VAL A 95 3.50 4.59 3.56
CA VAL A 95 3.98 5.32 2.38
C VAL A 95 3.20 6.63 2.23
N PRO A 96 3.79 7.70 1.68
CA PRO A 96 3.08 8.96 1.49
C PRO A 96 1.81 8.79 0.64
N LYS A 97 0.72 9.45 1.01
CA LYS A 97 -0.42 9.68 0.12
C LYS A 97 -0.11 10.95 -0.66
N ARG A 98 -0.05 10.86 -1.99
CA ARG A 98 0.30 12.01 -2.84
C ARG A 98 -0.89 12.37 -3.72
N GLU A 99 -1.09 13.66 -3.93
CA GLU A 99 -2.07 14.19 -4.87
C GLU A 99 -1.59 14.04 -6.30
N ARG A 100 -2.47 13.61 -7.19
CA ARG A 100 -2.22 13.59 -8.62
C ARG A 100 -2.19 15.03 -9.13
N LYS A 101 -1.01 15.51 -9.53
CA LYS A 101 -0.84 16.85 -10.12
C LYS A 101 -0.70 16.87 -11.64
N PHE A 102 -0.48 15.69 -12.24
CA PHE A 102 -0.30 15.55 -13.69
C PHE A 102 -1.51 14.88 -14.33
N TYR A 103 -2.06 15.56 -15.34
CA TYR A 103 -3.27 15.15 -16.06
C TYR A 103 -3.02 14.88 -17.55
N GLY A 104 -1.76 14.67 -17.96
CA GLY A 104 -1.41 14.29 -19.34
C GLY A 104 -1.02 15.45 -20.25
N VAL A 105 -1.10 16.70 -19.77
CA VAL A 105 -0.60 17.88 -20.49
C VAL A 105 0.58 18.46 -19.71
N THR A 106 1.77 18.41 -20.31
CA THR A 106 2.89 19.23 -19.85
C THR A 106 2.62 20.65 -20.32
N PRO A 107 2.64 21.69 -19.47
CA PRO A 107 2.58 23.06 -19.94
C PRO A 107 3.65 23.24 -21.02
N GLY A 108 3.25 23.69 -22.20
CA GLY A 108 4.16 23.88 -23.33
C GLY A 108 5.35 24.72 -22.89
N ARG A 109 6.55 24.23 -23.21
CA ARG A 109 7.81 24.93 -22.98
C ARG A 109 7.91 26.19 -23.84
#